data_AF-A0A4Q7MPJ9-F1
#
_entry.id   AF-A0A4Q7MPJ9-F1
#
_cell.length_a   1.000
_cell.length_b   1.000
_cell.length_c   1.000
_cell.angle_alpha   90.00
_cell.angle_beta   90.00
_cell.angle_gamma   90.00
#
_symmetry.space_group_name_H-M   'P 1'
#
loop_
_entity.id
_entity.type
_entity.pdbx_description
1 polymer ?
#
loop_
_entity_poly.entity_id
_entity_poly.type
_entity_poly.pdbx_seq_one_letter_code
_entity_poly.pdbx_strand_id
1 'polypeptide(L)'
;MSDRPGVLVPIQRDYAEHLLDHLDQMQLLAHSKALLFQQRHYLSAPRTLKSFKRGSLMFFYESTRKKGLKAVVAVARVINAYLRAEGAVDKGDLDRSVLEVSDLDAIGKSKIKTVVVFDNLMKMKNPVPLESLKKFGCGEANQLRTSRIITSEQIENILLEGFPHDYPA
;
A
#
# COMPACT_ATOMS: atom_id res chain seq x y z
N MET A 1 10.38 -16.07 -17.98
CA MET A 1 10.45 -15.00 -16.96
C MET A 1 9.66 -15.45 -15.74
N SER A 2 10.24 -15.40 -14.54
CA SER A 2 9.57 -15.83 -13.31
C SER A 2 8.39 -14.89 -13.03
N ASP A 3 7.16 -15.43 -13.09
CA ASP A 3 5.92 -14.73 -12.76
C ASP A 3 5.97 -14.33 -11.27
N ARG A 4 6.47 -13.13 -10.98
CA ARG A 4 6.47 -12.56 -9.64
C ARG A 4 5.18 -11.75 -9.50
N PRO A 5 4.10 -12.33 -8.96
CA PRO A 5 2.85 -11.61 -8.78
C PRO A 5 3.07 -10.36 -7.92
N GLY A 6 2.38 -9.28 -8.27
CA GLY A 6 2.30 -8.07 -7.47
C GLY A 6 1.06 -8.08 -6.58
N VAL A 7 0.97 -7.14 -5.66
CA VAL A 7 -0.19 -6.97 -4.78
C VAL A 7 -0.73 -5.55 -4.92
N LEU A 8 -2.00 -5.40 -5.26
CA LEU A 8 -2.69 -4.12 -5.15
C LEU A 8 -3.25 -4.01 -3.73
N VAL A 9 -2.90 -2.96 -2.99
CA VAL A 9 -3.33 -2.75 -1.60
C VAL A 9 -4.12 -1.45 -1.47
N PRO A 10 -5.32 -1.47 -0.86
CA PRO A 10 -6.08 -0.25 -0.63
C PRO A 10 -5.57 0.49 0.61
N ILE A 11 -5.53 1.81 0.54
CA ILE A 11 -5.21 2.68 1.67
C ILE A 11 -6.13 3.91 1.66
N GLN A 12 -6.44 4.45 2.84
CA GLN A 12 -7.16 5.72 2.95
C GLN A 12 -6.16 6.87 2.95
N ARG A 13 -6.57 8.02 2.42
CA ARG A 13 -5.71 9.20 2.26
C ARG A 13 -4.94 9.57 3.53
N ASP A 14 -5.62 9.75 4.66
CA ASP A 14 -4.99 10.14 5.93
C ASP A 14 -3.85 9.18 6.34
N TYR A 15 -3.98 7.88 6.08
CA TYR A 15 -2.91 6.92 6.35
C TYR A 15 -1.83 6.95 5.27
N ALA A 16 -2.21 7.13 4.01
CA ALA A 16 -1.29 7.16 2.87
C ALA A 16 -0.35 8.37 2.91
N GLU A 17 -0.85 9.53 3.31
CA GLU A 17 -0.06 10.76 3.50
C GLU A 17 1.08 10.51 4.49
N HIS A 18 0.78 9.91 5.63
CA HIS A 18 1.75 9.66 6.69
C HIS A 18 2.63 8.43 6.49
N LEU A 19 2.16 7.42 5.73
CA LEU A 19 2.88 6.15 5.54
C LEU A 19 3.81 6.23 4.33
N LEU A 20 3.40 6.98 3.31
CA LEU A 20 4.03 6.99 1.99
C LEU A 20 4.69 8.33 1.66
N ASP A 21 4.31 9.41 2.36
CA ASP A 21 4.79 10.77 2.08
C ASP A 21 4.56 11.19 0.61
N HIS A 22 3.53 10.64 -0.04
CA HIS A 22 3.41 10.71 -1.51
C HIS A 22 2.86 12.04 -2.06
N LEU A 23 2.47 12.98 -1.20
CA LEU A 23 1.98 14.30 -1.60
C LEU A 23 3.09 15.35 -1.44
N ASP A 24 3.22 16.25 -2.42
CA ASP A 24 4.24 17.32 -2.40
C ASP A 24 3.91 18.44 -1.41
N GLN A 25 2.64 18.55 -1.00
CA GLN A 25 2.20 19.62 -0.11
C GLN A 25 2.52 19.25 1.34
N MET A 26 3.61 19.83 1.87
CA MET A 26 4.00 19.72 3.28
C MET A 26 2.80 20.03 4.18
N GLN A 27 2.32 19.01 4.89
CA GLN A 27 1.44 19.26 6.01
C GLN A 27 2.26 19.93 7.11
N LEU A 28 1.75 21.06 7.62
CA LEU A 28 2.28 21.82 8.75
C LEU A 28 2.29 21.03 10.09
N LEU A 29 1.95 19.74 10.08
CA LEU A 29 1.77 18.89 11.26
C LEU A 29 2.78 17.75 11.30
N ALA A 30 2.96 17.21 12.51
CA ALA A 30 4.00 16.24 12.86
C ALA A 30 4.09 15.06 11.86
N HIS A 31 5.28 14.87 11.30
CA HIS A 31 5.59 13.70 10.49
C HIS A 31 5.37 12.43 11.31
N SER A 32 4.68 11.45 10.72
CA SER A 32 4.54 10.14 11.36
C SER A 32 5.91 9.50 11.59
N LYS A 33 6.05 8.85 12.74
CA LYS A 33 7.25 8.08 13.10
C LYS A 33 7.62 7.04 12.04
N ALA A 34 6.64 6.50 11.30
CA ALA A 34 6.88 5.55 10.21
C ALA A 34 7.88 6.08 9.17
N LEU A 35 7.91 7.39 8.92
CA LEU A 35 8.80 7.99 7.94
C LEU A 35 10.28 7.89 8.35
N LEU A 36 10.56 7.74 9.65
CA LEU A 36 11.91 7.55 10.20
C LEU A 36 12.46 6.14 9.97
N PHE A 37 11.61 5.17 9.57
CA PHE A 37 12.01 3.79 9.37
C PHE A 37 12.19 3.45 7.89
N GLN A 38 13.30 2.76 7.58
CA GLN A 38 13.53 2.17 6.25
C GLN A 38 12.52 1.06 5.94
N GLN A 39 12.12 0.30 6.96
CA GLN A 39 11.11 -0.74 6.88
C GLN A 39 9.85 -0.29 7.60
N ARG A 40 8.76 -0.18 6.85
CA ARG A 40 7.47 0.29 7.34
C ARG A 40 6.45 -0.85 7.33
N HIS A 41 5.42 -0.71 8.16
CA HIS A 41 4.39 -1.72 8.34
C HIS A 41 3.07 -1.26 7.75
N TYR A 42 2.48 -2.09 6.89
CA TYR A 42 1.10 -1.99 6.45
C TYR A 42 0.28 -3.10 7.12
N LEU A 43 -0.86 -2.75 7.72
CA LEU A 43 -1.72 -3.71 8.40
C LEU A 43 -3.03 -3.91 7.65
N SER A 44 -3.49 -5.15 7.60
CA SER A 44 -4.73 -5.54 6.93
C SER A 44 -5.40 -6.75 7.59
N ALA A 45 -6.59 -7.14 7.09
CA ALA A 45 -7.33 -8.27 7.63
C ALA A 45 -6.58 -9.60 7.42
N PRO A 46 -6.67 -10.59 8.34
CA PRO A 46 -5.89 -11.84 8.31
C PRO A 46 -5.90 -12.60 6.96
N ARG A 47 -7.05 -12.58 6.28
CA ARG A 47 -7.26 -13.28 5.01
C ARG A 47 -6.35 -12.79 3.88
N THR A 48 -5.73 -11.61 4.02
CA THR A 48 -4.86 -11.03 3.00
C THR A 48 -3.44 -11.59 3.04
N LEU A 49 -3.04 -12.29 4.12
CA LEU A 49 -1.68 -12.83 4.24
C LEU A 49 -1.23 -13.60 2.99
N LYS A 50 -2.12 -14.43 2.43
CA LYS A 50 -1.85 -15.23 1.22
C LYS A 50 -1.52 -14.41 -0.04
N SER A 51 -1.86 -13.12 -0.06
CA SER A 51 -1.57 -12.24 -1.18
C SER A 51 -0.13 -11.74 -1.17
N PHE A 52 0.52 -11.71 0.00
CA PHE A 52 1.85 -11.15 0.15
C PHE A 52 2.91 -12.24 0.09
N LYS A 53 3.86 -12.09 -0.84
CA LYS A 53 5.03 -12.96 -0.96
C LYS A 53 6.29 -12.13 -0.79
N ARG A 54 7.30 -12.66 -0.10
CA ARG A 54 8.59 -11.97 0.01
C ARG A 54 9.15 -11.65 -1.38
N GLY A 55 9.55 -10.41 -1.59
CA GLY A 55 10.09 -9.90 -2.84
C GLY A 55 9.05 -9.47 -3.88
N SER A 56 7.74 -9.66 -3.64
CA SER A 56 6.71 -9.12 -4.54
C SER A 56 6.63 -7.60 -4.43
N LEU A 57 6.21 -6.94 -5.52
CA LEU A 57 5.82 -5.54 -5.47
C LEU A 57 4.45 -5.40 -4.80
N MET A 58 4.27 -4.33 -4.03
CA MET A 58 2.97 -3.89 -3.53
C MET A 58 2.67 -2.48 -4.01
N PHE A 59 1.49 -2.29 -4.59
CA PHE A 59 1.01 -1.04 -5.18
C PHE A 59 -0.07 -0.45 -4.28
N PHE A 60 0.16 0.75 -3.76
CA PHE A 60 -0.76 1.42 -2.85
C PHE A 60 -1.81 2.19 -3.65
N TYR A 61 -3.04 1.68 -3.67
CA TYR A 61 -4.21 2.36 -4.20
C TYR A 61 -4.84 3.24 -3.12
N GLU A 62 -4.78 4.56 -3.31
CA GLU A 62 -5.47 5.51 -2.46
C GLU A 62 -6.96 5.59 -2.82
N SER A 63 -7.81 5.17 -1.88
CA SER A 63 -9.26 5.14 -2.04
C SER A 63 -9.91 6.54 -1.97
N THR A 64 -11.14 6.64 -2.45
CA THR A 64 -11.95 7.89 -2.42
C THR A 64 -12.26 8.45 -1.04
N ARG A 65 -12.14 7.63 -0.01
CA ARG A 65 -12.51 8.03 1.34
C ARG A 65 -11.64 9.21 1.76
N LYS A 66 -12.28 10.19 2.40
CA LYS A 66 -11.63 11.43 2.85
C LYS A 66 -10.92 12.21 1.72
N LYS A 67 -11.55 12.27 0.53
CA LYS A 67 -11.04 13.00 -0.65
C LYS A 67 -9.71 12.45 -1.21
N GLY A 68 -9.52 11.13 -1.13
CA GLY A 68 -8.35 10.49 -1.74
C GLY A 68 -8.38 10.47 -3.27
N LEU A 69 -7.21 10.26 -3.86
CA LEU A 69 -6.89 10.48 -5.27
C LEU A 69 -7.54 9.48 -6.25
N LYS A 70 -8.11 8.36 -5.77
CA LYS A 70 -8.60 7.26 -6.63
C LYS A 70 -7.51 6.72 -7.55
N ALA A 71 -6.29 6.58 -7.06
CA ALA A 71 -5.15 6.24 -7.89
C ALA A 71 -4.17 5.32 -7.15
N VAL A 72 -3.35 4.57 -7.91
CA VAL A 72 -2.12 4.02 -7.36
C VAL A 72 -1.11 5.15 -7.22
N VAL A 73 -0.69 5.41 -5.98
CA VAL A 73 0.14 6.57 -5.63
C VAL A 73 1.59 6.21 -5.31
N ALA A 74 1.85 4.95 -4.98
CA ALA A 74 3.20 4.47 -4.70
C ALA A 74 3.33 2.95 -4.94
N VAL A 75 4.56 2.50 -5.10
CA VAL A 75 4.95 1.09 -5.14
C VAL A 75 6.05 0.83 -4.12
N ALA A 76 6.05 -0.34 -3.50
CA ALA A 76 7.09 -0.77 -2.57
C ALA A 76 7.39 -2.27 -2.76
N ARG A 77 8.43 -2.76 -2.07
CA ARG A 77 8.80 -4.17 -2.05
C ARG A 77 8.40 -4.81 -0.73
N VAL A 78 7.73 -5.96 -0.81
CA VAL A 78 7.39 -6.77 0.36
C VAL A 78 8.62 -7.47 0.91
N ILE A 79 8.94 -7.27 2.18
CA ILE A 79 10.03 -7.92 2.90
C ILE A 79 9.56 -9.17 3.62
N ASN A 80 8.42 -9.06 4.31
CA ASN A 80 7.80 -10.15 5.03
C ASN A 80 6.32 -9.86 5.25
N ALA A 81 5.53 -10.90 5.48
CA ALA A 81 4.16 -10.77 5.96
C ALA A 81 3.86 -11.89 6.96
N TYR A 82 3.21 -11.54 8.07
CA TYR A 82 2.87 -12.48 9.13
C TYR A 82 1.57 -12.09 9.82
N LEU A 83 0.98 -13.03 10.56
CA LEU A 83 -0.17 -12.76 11.41
C LEU A 83 0.29 -12.31 12.79
N ARG A 84 -0.38 -11.30 13.35
CA ARG A 84 -0.18 -10.87 14.72
C ARG A 84 -1.53 -10.70 15.40
N ALA A 85 -1.66 -11.19 16.63
CA ALA A 85 -2.82 -10.88 17.45
C ALA A 85 -2.79 -9.39 17.81
N GLU A 86 -3.96 -8.75 17.88
CA GLU A 86 -4.13 -7.32 18.13
C GLU A 86 -3.48 -6.89 19.45
N GLY A 87 -3.70 -7.66 20.53
CA GLY A 87 -3.03 -7.44 21.82
C GLY A 87 -1.53 -7.78 21.83
N ALA A 88 -1.00 -8.32 20.73
CA ALA A 88 0.42 -8.58 20.52
C ALA A 88 1.04 -7.65 19.47
N VAL A 89 0.27 -6.75 18.86
CA VAL A 89 0.80 -5.64 18.07
C VAL A 89 1.43 -4.68 19.06
N ASP A 90 2.74 -4.81 19.24
CA ASP A 90 3.49 -3.96 20.16
C ASP A 90 3.69 -2.55 19.59
N LYS A 91 4.19 -1.67 20.46
CA LYS A 91 4.54 -0.29 20.09
C LYS A 91 5.55 -0.23 18.93
N GLY A 92 6.42 -1.23 18.79
CA GLY A 92 7.40 -1.27 17.70
C GLY A 92 6.74 -1.47 16.33
N ASP A 93 5.71 -2.32 16.25
CA ASP A 93 4.91 -2.46 15.04
C ASP A 93 4.13 -1.19 14.71
N LEU A 94 3.54 -0.55 15.74
CA LEU A 94 2.75 0.67 15.56
C LEU A 94 3.60 1.86 15.16
N ASP A 95 4.77 2.07 15.79
CA ASP A 95 5.71 3.15 15.47
C ASP A 95 6.24 3.04 14.02
N ARG A 96 6.33 1.81 13.47
CA ARG A 96 6.70 1.54 12.07
C ARG A 96 5.52 1.63 11.10
N SER A 97 4.32 1.80 11.63
CA SER A 97 3.08 2.03 10.89
C SER A 97 2.58 3.46 11.13
N VAL A 98 1.42 3.79 10.57
CA VAL A 98 0.72 5.06 10.83
C VAL A 98 -0.49 4.90 11.75
N LEU A 99 -0.62 3.72 12.36
CA LEU A 99 -1.78 3.35 13.15
C LEU A 99 -1.50 3.53 14.63
N GLU A 100 -2.52 4.00 15.33
CA GLU A 100 -2.62 3.89 16.77
C GLU A 100 -3.43 2.64 17.14
N VAL A 101 -3.43 2.27 18.43
CA VAL A 101 -4.19 1.11 18.92
C VAL A 101 -5.68 1.22 18.56
N SER A 102 -6.24 2.43 18.62
CA SER A 102 -7.64 2.72 18.26
C SER A 102 -7.98 2.46 16.79
N ASP A 103 -6.99 2.45 15.90
CA ASP A 103 -7.22 2.27 14.46
C ASP A 103 -7.30 0.79 14.08
N LEU A 104 -6.86 -0.12 14.95
CA LEU A 104 -6.85 -1.56 14.68
C LEU A 104 -8.27 -2.12 14.46
N ASP A 105 -9.26 -1.54 15.13
CA ASP A 105 -10.67 -1.88 14.94
C ASP A 105 -11.20 -1.50 13.55
N ALA A 106 -10.66 -0.43 12.95
CA ALA A 106 -11.06 0.03 11.62
C ALA A 106 -10.58 -0.89 10.49
N ILE A 107 -9.56 -1.71 10.72
CA ILE A 107 -9.06 -2.72 9.78
C ILE A 107 -10.02 -3.92 9.70
N GLY A 108 -10.80 -4.15 10.75
CA GLY A 108 -11.86 -5.15 10.83
C GLY A 108 -11.94 -5.83 12.19
N LYS A 109 -13.05 -6.54 12.43
CA LYS A 109 -13.42 -7.12 13.73
C LYS A 109 -12.52 -8.28 14.22
N SER A 110 -11.60 -8.77 13.39
CA SER A 110 -10.75 -9.89 13.80
C SER A 110 -9.67 -9.41 14.76
N LYS A 111 -9.50 -10.10 15.90
CA LYS A 111 -8.40 -9.86 16.85
C LYS A 111 -7.04 -10.28 16.31
N ILE A 112 -6.94 -10.73 15.07
CA ILE A 112 -5.70 -11.02 14.37
C ILE A 112 -5.63 -10.06 13.20
N LYS A 113 -4.45 -9.52 12.91
CA LYS A 113 -4.18 -8.71 11.72
C LYS A 113 -3.02 -9.32 10.94
N THR A 114 -2.98 -9.08 9.63
CA THR A 114 -1.78 -9.29 8.82
C THR A 114 -0.91 -8.05 8.96
N VAL A 115 0.34 -8.23 9.36
CA VAL A 115 1.39 -7.20 9.31
C VAL A 115 2.25 -7.48 8.08
N VAL A 116 2.39 -6.49 7.21
CA VAL A 116 3.23 -6.53 6.01
C VAL A 116 4.38 -5.55 6.20
N VAL A 117 5.59 -6.08 6.27
CA VAL A 117 6.83 -5.30 6.30
C VAL A 117 7.23 -5.00 4.87
N PHE A 118 7.43 -3.73 4.54
CA PHE A 118 7.84 -3.29 3.22
C PHE A 118 8.99 -2.28 3.28
N ASP A 119 9.77 -2.21 2.20
CA ASP A 119 10.82 -1.21 1.97
C ASP A 119 10.84 -0.75 0.50
N ASN A 120 11.86 0.04 0.14
CA ASN A 120 12.07 0.55 -1.22
C ASN A 120 10.82 1.21 -1.80
N LEU A 121 10.18 2.07 -0.98
CA LEU A 121 9.03 2.84 -1.40
C LEU A 121 9.42 3.84 -2.50
N MET A 122 8.72 3.78 -3.62
CA MET A 122 8.80 4.74 -4.72
C MET A 122 7.44 5.40 -4.91
N LYS A 123 7.41 6.73 -4.83
CA LYS A 123 6.23 7.53 -5.17
C LYS A 123 6.00 7.44 -6.68
N MET A 124 4.75 7.25 -7.12
CA MET A 124 4.44 7.32 -8.55
C MET A 124 4.65 8.76 -9.02
N LYS A 125 5.43 8.96 -10.09
CA LYS A 125 5.60 10.30 -10.70
C LYS A 125 4.27 10.80 -11.25
N ASN A 126 3.48 9.87 -11.81
CA ASN A 126 2.13 10.10 -12.28
C ASN A 126 1.19 9.10 -11.60
N PRO A 127 0.42 9.47 -10.56
CA PRO A 127 -0.50 8.55 -9.92
C PRO A 127 -1.45 7.90 -10.92
N VAL A 128 -1.51 6.55 -10.94
CA VAL A 128 -2.28 5.80 -11.94
C VAL A 128 -3.76 5.76 -11.55
N PRO A 129 -4.66 6.46 -12.27
CA PRO A 129 -6.04 6.65 -11.85
C PRO A 129 -6.87 5.37 -12.00
N LEU A 130 -7.97 5.31 -11.24
CA LEU A 130 -8.95 4.23 -11.26
C LEU A 130 -9.41 3.83 -12.66
N GLU A 131 -9.62 4.80 -13.55
CA GLU A 131 -10.05 4.53 -14.92
C GLU A 131 -8.99 3.76 -15.72
N SER A 132 -7.70 4.01 -15.48
CA SER A 132 -6.62 3.21 -16.07
C SER A 132 -6.57 1.81 -15.47
N LEU A 133 -6.72 1.68 -14.14
CA LEU A 133 -6.77 0.37 -13.47
C LEU A 133 -7.93 -0.50 -13.99
N LYS A 134 -9.09 0.11 -14.29
CA LYS A 134 -10.22 -0.61 -14.93
C LYS A 134 -9.83 -1.14 -16.30
N LYS A 135 -9.17 -0.33 -17.14
CA LYS A 135 -8.65 -0.76 -18.45
C LYS A 135 -7.65 -1.91 -18.32
N PHE A 136 -6.86 -1.94 -17.25
CA PHE A 136 -5.91 -3.02 -16.96
C PHE A 136 -6.57 -4.27 -16.32
N GLY A 137 -7.88 -4.23 -16.04
CA GLY A 137 -8.62 -5.35 -15.42
C GLY A 137 -8.37 -5.51 -13.91
N CYS A 138 -7.87 -4.47 -13.22
CA CYS A 138 -7.63 -4.48 -11.78
C CYS A 138 -8.32 -3.35 -10.99
N GLY A 139 -9.21 -2.57 -11.63
CA GLY A 139 -9.89 -1.41 -11.05
C GLY A 139 -11.35 -1.61 -10.60
N GLU A 140 -11.87 -2.84 -10.58
CA GLU A 140 -13.27 -3.05 -10.18
C GLU A 140 -13.50 -2.75 -8.70
N ALA A 141 -14.70 -2.26 -8.35
CA ALA A 141 -14.98 -1.80 -6.99
C ALA A 141 -14.79 -2.89 -5.91
N ASN A 142 -15.03 -4.16 -6.23
CA ASN A 142 -14.79 -5.29 -5.34
C ASN A 142 -13.30 -5.63 -5.20
N GLN A 143 -12.49 -5.37 -6.23
CA GLN A 143 -11.05 -5.63 -6.29
C GLN A 143 -10.25 -4.64 -5.43
N LEU A 144 -10.81 -3.46 -5.15
CA LEU A 144 -10.15 -2.38 -4.41
C LEU A 144 -10.56 -2.31 -2.93
N ARG A 145 -11.34 -3.30 -2.44
CA ARG A 145 -11.77 -3.36 -1.01
C ARG A 145 -10.76 -4.04 -0.11
N THR A 146 -9.89 -4.88 -0.66
CA THR A 146 -8.94 -5.70 0.09
C THR A 146 -7.70 -5.91 -0.74
N SER A 147 -6.57 -6.14 -0.09
CA SER A 147 -5.33 -6.49 -0.77
C SER A 147 -5.52 -7.73 -1.65
N ARG A 148 -5.05 -7.67 -2.89
CA ARG A 148 -5.23 -8.75 -3.88
C ARG A 148 -4.00 -8.90 -4.78
N ILE A 149 -3.82 -10.10 -5.33
CA ILE A 149 -2.81 -10.36 -6.34
C ILE A 149 -3.21 -9.71 -7.67
N ILE A 150 -2.23 -9.15 -8.36
CA ILE A 150 -2.30 -8.66 -9.75
C ILE A 150 -1.28 -9.40 -10.63
N THR A 151 -1.57 -9.49 -11.91
CA THR A 151 -0.75 -10.22 -12.90
C THR A 151 0.49 -9.44 -13.31
N SER A 152 1.47 -10.11 -13.91
CA SER A 152 2.66 -9.46 -14.46
C SER A 152 2.32 -8.38 -15.51
N GLU A 153 1.32 -8.62 -16.36
CA GLU A 153 0.81 -7.63 -17.34
C GLU A 153 0.21 -6.39 -16.65
N GLN A 154 -0.56 -6.59 -15.56
CA GLN A 154 -1.12 -5.48 -14.78
C GLN A 154 -0.02 -4.65 -14.11
N ILE A 155 1.02 -5.31 -13.60
CA ILE A 155 2.19 -4.66 -13.01
C ILE A 155 2.87 -3.77 -14.04
N GLU A 156 3.16 -4.32 -15.22
CA GLU A 156 3.82 -3.60 -16.30
C GLU A 156 3.02 -2.36 -16.71
N ASN A 157 1.72 -2.51 -16.95
CA ASN A 157 0.84 -1.39 -17.31
C ASN A 157 0.80 -0.29 -16.24
N ILE A 158 0.74 -0.66 -14.95
CA ILE A 158 0.79 0.33 -13.84
C ILE A 158 2.14 1.04 -13.80
N LEU A 159 3.25 0.31 -13.99
CA LEU A 159 4.59 0.91 -13.95
C LEU A 159 4.84 1.84 -15.14
N LEU A 160 4.41 1.45 -16.34
CA LEU A 160 4.55 2.28 -17.56
C LEU A 160 3.79 3.59 -17.45
N GLU A 161 2.56 3.57 -16.90
CA GLU A 161 1.79 4.80 -16.70
C GLU A 161 2.28 5.62 -15.50
N GLY A 162 2.73 4.93 -14.43
CA GLY A 162 3.17 5.53 -13.17
C GLY A 162 4.56 6.18 -13.22
N PHE A 163 5.42 5.66 -14.09
CA PHE A 163 6.78 6.15 -14.34
C PHE A 163 6.98 6.33 -15.85
N PRO A 164 6.37 7.37 -16.46
CA PRO A 164 6.66 7.70 -17.84
C PRO A 164 8.18 7.88 -17.98
N HIS A 165 8.75 7.24 -19.00
CA HIS A 165 10.20 7.26 -19.20
C HIS A 165 10.66 8.70 -19.39
N ASP A 166 11.53 9.17 -18.51
CA ASP A 166 12.42 10.30 -18.83
C ASP A 166 13.50 9.75 -19.77
N TYR A 167 13.15 9.50 -21.04
CA TYR A 167 14.19 9.35 -22.06
C TYR A 167 14.74 10.75 -22.33
N PRO A 168 16.06 10.99 -22.15
CA PRO A 168 16.68 12.09 -22.86
C PRO A 168 16.54 11.78 -24.36
N ALA A 169 16.06 12.78 -25.10
CA ALA A 169 16.09 12.78 -26.56
C ALA A 169 17.52 12.56 -27.10
#